data_AF-A0AAJ5WHK8-F1
#
_entry.id   AF-A0AAJ5WHK8-F1
#
_cell.length_a   1.000
_cell.length_b   1.000
_cell.length_c   1.000
_cell.angle_alpha   90.00
_cell.angle_beta   90.00
_cell.angle_gamma   90.00
#
_symmetry.space_group_name_H-M   'P 1'
#
loop_
_entity.id
_entity.type
_entity.pdbx_description
1 polymer ?
#
loop_
_entity_poly.entity_id
_entity_poly.type
_entity_poly.pdbx_seq_one_letter_code
_entity_poly.pdbx_strand_id
1 'polypeptide(L)'
;MAVAQKGESRFDFYWRQQGEWVEEPNQRRGGESGVQRLNDASGKLLYAKRQVGHIYRSLLHPFGRPTVLRELDALNSFEQLGVRVPRIVFCGAERDADHQWRALLVSEALDGFVELDTWHAEGARERYPQVVHERMFKDLADNLARMHLGHWQHGCLYGKHVFIKVIGEGEQARVEVALLDLEKCRRRISCQRAAGNDLRQLRRHSSINDAEWQTLLYFYKMAFGSAVKGLG
;
A
#
# COMPACT_ATOMS: atom_id res chain seq x y z
N MET A 1 -42.14 10.30 -24.14
CA MET A 1 -41.50 9.69 -22.96
C MET A 1 -40.21 9.03 -23.39
N ALA A 2 -39.11 9.79 -23.39
CA ALA A 2 -37.79 9.25 -23.70
C ALA A 2 -37.24 8.65 -22.40
N VAL A 3 -37.20 7.32 -22.33
CA VAL A 3 -36.45 6.61 -21.29
C VAL A 3 -34.99 6.91 -21.57
N ALA A 4 -34.40 7.81 -20.78
CA ALA A 4 -32.96 7.98 -20.76
C ALA A 4 -32.35 6.64 -20.33
N GLN A 5 -31.75 5.91 -21.28
CA GLN A 5 -30.77 4.88 -20.94
C GLN A 5 -29.65 5.61 -20.20
N LYS A 6 -29.69 5.59 -18.86
CA LYS A 6 -28.53 5.93 -18.05
C LYS A 6 -27.44 4.93 -18.44
N GLY A 7 -26.43 5.39 -19.17
CA GLY A 7 -25.21 4.63 -19.34
C GLY A 7 -24.71 4.17 -17.96
N GLU A 8 -24.26 2.93 -17.88
CA GLU A 8 -23.78 2.35 -16.61
C GLU A 8 -22.67 3.23 -16.05
N SER A 9 -22.79 3.64 -14.78
CA SER A 9 -21.75 4.44 -14.14
C SER A 9 -20.48 3.60 -14.01
N ARG A 10 -19.30 4.22 -14.02
CA ARG A 10 -18.04 3.50 -13.76
C ARG A 10 -18.06 2.79 -12.40
N PHE A 11 -18.80 3.33 -11.43
CA PHE A 11 -19.00 2.68 -10.14
C PHE A 11 -19.77 1.37 -10.30
N ASP A 12 -20.95 1.40 -10.92
CA ASP A 12 -21.77 0.21 -11.15
C ASP A 12 -21.01 -0.87 -11.93
N PHE A 13 -20.27 -0.46 -12.96
CA PHE A 13 -19.44 -1.34 -13.77
C PHE A 13 -18.46 -2.17 -12.92
N TYR A 14 -17.63 -1.52 -12.10
CA TYR A 14 -16.68 -2.25 -11.24
C TYR A 14 -17.35 -2.91 -10.03
N TRP A 15 -18.45 -2.33 -9.51
CA TRP A 15 -19.16 -2.86 -8.35
C TRP A 15 -19.75 -4.25 -8.64
N ARG A 16 -20.32 -4.45 -9.84
CA ARG A 16 -20.96 -5.70 -10.27
C ARG A 16 -19.97 -6.82 -10.61
N GLN A 17 -18.74 -6.48 -10.97
CA GLN A 17 -17.72 -7.48 -11.29
C GLN A 17 -17.44 -8.37 -10.08
N GLN A 18 -17.37 -9.68 -10.32
CA GLN A 18 -17.05 -10.67 -9.30
C GLN A 18 -15.76 -11.39 -9.71
N GLY A 19 -15.04 -11.86 -8.71
CA GLY A 19 -13.86 -12.69 -8.91
C GLY A 19 -13.47 -13.40 -7.62
N GLU A 20 -12.28 -13.99 -7.62
CA GLU A 20 -11.80 -14.81 -6.50
C GLU A 20 -11.56 -13.94 -5.26
N TRP A 21 -11.97 -14.44 -4.10
CA TRP A 21 -11.68 -13.78 -2.83
C TRP A 21 -10.20 -13.93 -2.48
N VAL A 22 -9.55 -12.80 -2.25
CA VAL A 22 -8.17 -12.71 -1.76
C VAL A 22 -8.20 -12.42 -0.26
N GLU A 23 -9.12 -11.53 0.15
CA GLU A 23 -9.51 -11.32 1.54
C GLU A 23 -11.04 -11.39 1.58
N GLU A 24 -11.58 -12.41 2.26
CA GLU A 24 -13.03 -12.55 2.42
C GLU A 24 -13.61 -11.33 3.17
N PRO A 25 -14.89 -10.98 2.92
CA PRO A 25 -15.55 -9.91 3.64
C PRO A 25 -15.47 -10.11 5.14
N ASN A 26 -14.78 -9.21 5.83
CA ASN A 26 -14.65 -9.21 7.27
C ASN A 26 -15.40 -8.02 7.87
N GLN A 27 -16.12 -8.27 8.97
CA GLN A 27 -16.85 -7.26 9.70
C GLN A 27 -15.94 -6.48 10.63
N ARG A 28 -15.77 -5.19 10.34
CA ARG A 28 -14.95 -4.27 11.11
C ARG A 28 -15.44 -2.84 10.93
N ARG A 29 -15.14 -1.97 11.89
CA ARG A 29 -15.47 -0.53 11.82
C ARG A 29 -16.94 -0.21 11.47
N GLY A 30 -17.87 -1.04 11.93
CA GLY A 30 -19.31 -0.85 11.73
C GLY A 30 -19.83 -1.26 10.35
N GLY A 31 -19.02 -1.95 9.54
CA GLY A 31 -19.45 -2.51 8.26
C GLY A 31 -18.55 -3.63 7.79
N GLU A 32 -18.55 -3.89 6.50
CA GLU A 32 -17.83 -4.98 5.87
C GLU A 32 -16.76 -4.46 4.91
N SER A 33 -15.63 -5.15 4.85
CA SER A 33 -14.57 -4.91 3.89
C SER A 33 -14.03 -6.23 3.38
N GLY A 34 -13.94 -6.39 2.06
CA GLY A 34 -13.33 -7.56 1.42
C GLY A 34 -12.58 -7.16 0.15
N VAL A 35 -11.69 -8.04 -0.33
CA VAL A 35 -10.87 -7.82 -1.53
C VAL A 35 -11.03 -8.99 -2.48
N GLN A 36 -11.42 -8.70 -3.72
CA GLN A 36 -11.48 -9.68 -4.81
C GLN A 36 -10.43 -9.42 -5.87
N ARG A 37 -9.93 -10.51 -6.43
CA ARG A 37 -9.10 -10.56 -7.63
C ARG A 37 -10.00 -10.45 -8.86
N LEU A 38 -9.77 -9.46 -9.71
CA LEU A 38 -10.49 -9.27 -10.98
C LEU A 38 -9.51 -9.29 -12.14
N ASN A 39 -10.00 -9.56 -13.35
CA ASN A 39 -9.24 -9.35 -14.58
C ASN A 39 -9.95 -8.29 -15.41
N ASP A 40 -9.21 -7.33 -15.96
CA ASP A 40 -9.78 -6.40 -16.92
C ASP A 40 -10.00 -7.04 -18.30
N ALA A 41 -10.60 -6.29 -19.22
CA ALA A 41 -10.87 -6.77 -20.58
C ALA A 41 -9.60 -7.13 -21.38
N SER A 42 -8.43 -6.65 -20.97
CA SER A 42 -7.13 -6.98 -21.57
C SER A 42 -6.43 -8.16 -20.89
N GLY A 43 -7.03 -8.73 -19.84
CA GLY A 43 -6.46 -9.81 -19.04
C GLY A 43 -5.49 -9.32 -17.95
N LYS A 44 -5.40 -8.01 -17.71
CA LYS A 44 -4.58 -7.45 -16.64
C LYS A 44 -5.22 -7.71 -15.29
N LEU A 45 -4.38 -8.10 -14.33
CA LEU A 45 -4.79 -8.42 -12.98
C LEU A 45 -5.08 -7.16 -12.15
N LEU A 46 -6.26 -7.12 -11.54
CA LEU A 46 -6.73 -6.04 -10.67
C LEU A 46 -7.15 -6.57 -9.30
N TYR A 47 -7.05 -5.71 -8.28
CA TYR A 47 -7.63 -5.95 -6.96
C TYR A 47 -8.74 -4.94 -6.70
N ALA A 48 -9.91 -5.44 -6.32
CA ALA A 48 -11.08 -4.64 -5.99
C ALA A 48 -11.43 -4.80 -4.52
N LYS A 49 -11.15 -3.75 -3.74
CA LYS A 49 -11.52 -3.63 -2.33
C LYS A 49 -12.91 -3.04 -2.21
N ARG A 50 -13.87 -3.85 -1.77
CA ARG A 50 -15.28 -3.51 -1.60
C ARG A 50 -15.60 -3.26 -0.14
N GLN A 51 -16.33 -2.19 0.12
CA GLN A 51 -16.75 -1.80 1.45
C GLN A 51 -18.22 -1.41 1.48
N VAL A 52 -18.96 -1.92 2.47
CA VAL A 52 -20.34 -1.55 2.76
C VAL A 52 -20.44 -1.15 4.23
N GLY A 53 -20.90 0.06 4.52
CA GLY A 53 -21.00 0.59 5.89
C GLY A 53 -19.66 0.79 6.63
N HIS A 54 -18.52 0.43 6.02
CA HIS A 54 -17.21 0.44 6.67
C HIS A 54 -16.60 1.84 6.71
N ILE A 55 -16.74 2.51 7.86
CA ILE A 55 -16.41 3.94 8.03
C ILE A 55 -15.30 4.19 9.06
N TYR A 56 -14.65 5.34 8.97
CA TYR A 56 -13.89 5.92 10.08
C TYR A 56 -14.46 7.28 10.45
N ARG A 57 -14.27 7.68 11.71
CA ARG A 57 -14.61 9.01 12.21
C ARG A 57 -13.33 9.79 12.52
N SER A 58 -13.39 11.08 12.27
CA SER A 58 -12.31 12.03 12.58
C SER A 58 -12.92 13.41 12.83
N LEU A 59 -12.13 14.38 13.30
CA LEU A 59 -12.62 15.75 13.50
C LEU A 59 -13.18 16.38 12.22
N LEU A 60 -12.59 16.09 11.06
CA LEU A 60 -13.08 16.54 9.75
C LEU A 60 -14.31 15.76 9.24
N HIS A 61 -14.55 14.57 9.78
CA HIS A 61 -15.64 13.68 9.38
C HIS A 61 -16.35 13.10 10.62
N PRO A 62 -17.05 13.93 11.41
CA PRO A 62 -17.69 13.50 12.65
C PRO A 62 -18.82 12.49 12.42
N PHE A 63 -19.49 12.59 11.26
CA PHE A 63 -20.55 11.67 10.82
C PHE A 63 -20.03 10.43 10.07
N GLY A 64 -18.70 10.28 9.99
CA GLY A 64 -18.05 9.16 9.34
C GLY A 64 -17.84 9.34 7.83
N ARG A 65 -16.75 8.75 7.33
CA ARG A 65 -16.40 8.66 5.91
C ARG A 65 -15.94 7.23 5.59
N PRO A 66 -16.20 6.69 4.39
CA PRO A 66 -15.70 5.38 4.00
C PRO A 66 -14.18 5.29 4.14
N THR A 67 -13.68 4.19 4.67
CA THR A 67 -12.22 4.05 4.88
C THR A 67 -11.43 3.99 3.59
N VAL A 68 -12.02 3.44 2.53
CA VAL A 68 -11.43 3.44 1.18
C VAL A 68 -11.03 4.85 0.73
N LEU A 69 -11.81 5.88 1.08
CA LEU A 69 -11.45 7.25 0.66
C LEU A 69 -10.21 7.79 1.38
N ARG A 70 -9.93 7.32 2.59
CA ARG A 70 -8.68 7.64 3.29
C ARG A 70 -7.48 6.92 2.66
N GLU A 71 -7.69 5.69 2.21
CA GLU A 71 -6.68 4.92 1.49
C GLU A 71 -6.37 5.57 0.12
N LEU A 72 -7.41 6.04 -0.58
CA LEU A 72 -7.27 6.85 -1.80
C LEU A 72 -6.43 8.12 -1.56
N ASP A 73 -6.72 8.87 -0.49
CA ASP A 73 -5.96 10.09 -0.14
C ASP A 73 -4.46 9.77 0.06
N ALA A 74 -4.14 8.61 0.66
CA ALA A 74 -2.76 8.15 0.84
C ALA A 74 -2.12 7.73 -0.49
N LEU A 75 -2.78 6.89 -1.28
CA LEU A 75 -2.28 6.43 -2.60
C LEU A 75 -1.97 7.60 -3.54
N ASN A 76 -2.90 8.55 -3.68
CA ASN A 76 -2.69 9.74 -4.50
C ASN A 76 -1.51 10.59 -4.02
N SER A 77 -1.38 10.76 -2.70
CA SER A 77 -0.26 11.50 -2.13
C SER A 77 1.07 10.78 -2.37
N PHE A 78 1.07 9.45 -2.31
CA PHE A 78 2.28 8.64 -2.44
C PHE A 78 2.77 8.66 -3.89
N GLU A 79 1.86 8.56 -4.86
CA GLU A 79 2.17 8.73 -6.28
C GLU A 79 2.81 10.11 -6.55
N GLN A 80 2.25 11.20 -6.00
CA GLN A 80 2.81 12.55 -6.13
C GLN A 80 4.18 12.72 -5.47
N LEU A 81 4.44 12.00 -4.37
CA LEU A 81 5.73 11.97 -3.69
C LEU A 81 6.74 11.02 -4.36
N GLY A 82 6.34 10.33 -5.43
CA GLY A 82 7.13 9.31 -6.08
C GLY A 82 7.35 8.06 -5.22
N VAL A 83 6.51 7.82 -4.21
CA VAL A 83 6.52 6.57 -3.44
C VAL A 83 5.79 5.51 -4.26
N ARG A 84 6.44 4.36 -4.50
CA ARG A 84 5.88 3.29 -5.30
C ARG A 84 4.79 2.56 -4.51
N VAL A 85 3.58 2.61 -5.04
CA VAL A 85 2.35 1.99 -4.54
C VAL A 85 1.55 1.44 -5.72
N PRO A 86 0.56 0.56 -5.50
CA PRO A 86 -0.33 0.13 -6.58
C PRO A 86 -1.00 1.32 -7.26
N ARG A 87 -1.02 1.30 -8.60
CA ARG A 87 -1.70 2.32 -9.38
C ARG A 87 -3.22 2.17 -9.23
N ILE A 88 -3.90 3.29 -9.00
CA ILE A 88 -5.36 3.32 -8.92
C ILE A 88 -5.96 3.28 -10.33
N VAL A 89 -6.88 2.34 -10.54
CA VAL A 89 -7.68 2.23 -11.78
C VAL A 89 -9.01 2.95 -11.60
N PHE A 90 -9.62 2.78 -10.44
CA PHE A 90 -10.90 3.39 -10.09
C PHE A 90 -11.03 3.52 -8.58
N CYS A 91 -11.64 4.60 -8.12
CA CYS A 91 -12.14 4.69 -6.76
C CYS A 91 -13.45 5.46 -6.76
N GLY A 92 -14.42 5.00 -5.98
CA GLY A 92 -15.71 5.68 -5.84
C GLY A 92 -16.36 5.33 -4.51
N ALA A 93 -17.23 6.23 -4.05
CA ALA A 93 -18.09 6.00 -2.92
C ALA A 93 -19.43 6.68 -3.14
N GLU A 94 -20.51 5.98 -2.81
CA GLU A 94 -21.87 6.47 -2.93
C GLU A 94 -22.74 5.91 -1.79
N ARG A 95 -23.96 6.42 -1.67
CA ARG A 95 -24.95 5.86 -0.75
C ARG A 95 -25.93 4.99 -1.52
N ASP A 96 -26.26 3.83 -0.96
CA ASP A 96 -27.33 2.99 -1.48
C ASP A 96 -28.72 3.50 -1.08
N ALA A 97 -29.75 2.72 -1.40
CA ALA A 97 -31.15 3.04 -1.10
C ALA A 97 -31.44 3.16 0.41
N ASP A 98 -30.67 2.45 1.25
CA ASP A 98 -30.79 2.47 2.71
C ASP A 98 -29.87 3.53 3.35
N HIS A 99 -29.34 4.44 2.53
CA HIS A 99 -28.38 5.47 2.89
C HIS A 99 -27.07 4.93 3.48
N GLN A 100 -26.74 3.65 3.30
CA GLN A 100 -25.46 3.08 3.70
C GLN A 100 -24.38 3.42 2.68
N TRP A 101 -23.15 3.58 3.17
CA TRP A 101 -22.01 3.81 2.28
C TRP A 101 -21.66 2.53 1.52
N ARG A 102 -21.55 2.63 0.20
CA ARG A 102 -20.86 1.67 -0.65
C ARG A 102 -19.61 2.33 -1.20
N ALA A 103 -18.45 1.71 -0.99
CA ALA A 103 -17.18 2.25 -1.45
C ALA A 103 -16.34 1.16 -2.12
N LEU A 104 -15.65 1.56 -3.17
CA LEU A 104 -14.89 0.68 -4.03
C LEU A 104 -13.55 1.33 -4.36
N LEU A 105 -12.47 0.58 -4.18
CA LEU A 105 -11.13 0.92 -4.64
C LEU A 105 -10.63 -0.23 -5.52
N VAL A 106 -10.30 0.10 -6.77
CA VAL A 106 -9.73 -0.82 -7.74
C VAL A 106 -8.33 -0.35 -8.09
N SER A 107 -7.35 -1.21 -7.85
CA SER A 107 -5.95 -0.97 -8.18
C SER A 107 -5.38 -2.06 -9.06
N GLU A 108 -4.32 -1.72 -9.80
CA GLU A 108 -3.52 -2.71 -10.50
C GLU A 108 -2.82 -3.65 -9.51
N ALA A 109 -2.58 -4.90 -9.92
CA ALA A 109 -1.71 -5.79 -9.18
C ALA A 109 -0.24 -5.35 -9.25
N LEU A 110 0.51 -5.67 -8.20
CA LEU A 110 1.96 -5.54 -8.20
C LEU A 110 2.59 -6.76 -8.87
N ASP A 111 2.38 -6.90 -10.19
CA ASP A 111 2.82 -8.07 -10.94
C ASP A 111 4.35 -8.24 -10.92
N GLY A 112 4.77 -9.45 -10.53
CA GLY A 112 6.19 -9.82 -10.38
C GLY A 112 6.83 -9.30 -9.09
N PHE A 113 6.07 -8.70 -8.18
CA PHE A 113 6.55 -8.40 -6.84
C PHE A 113 6.28 -9.57 -5.88
N VAL A 114 7.18 -9.74 -4.92
CA VAL A 114 7.10 -10.72 -3.84
C VAL A 114 7.21 -9.99 -2.50
N GLU A 115 6.42 -10.39 -1.52
CA GLU A 115 6.49 -9.85 -0.15
C GLU A 115 7.89 -10.08 0.45
N LEU A 116 8.43 -9.11 1.19
CA LEU A 116 9.79 -9.15 1.76
C LEU A 116 10.06 -10.43 2.56
N ASP A 117 9.10 -10.85 3.39
CA ASP A 117 9.28 -12.03 4.23
C ASP A 117 9.29 -13.32 3.41
N THR A 118 8.44 -13.40 2.37
CA THR A 118 8.47 -14.50 1.40
C THR A 118 9.75 -14.47 0.58
N TRP A 119 10.20 -13.30 0.13
CA TRP A 119 11.43 -13.13 -0.63
C TRP A 119 12.63 -13.66 0.14
N HIS A 120 12.73 -13.35 1.44
CA HIS A 120 13.75 -13.95 2.31
C HIS A 120 13.55 -15.45 2.54
N ALA A 121 12.32 -15.92 2.76
CA ALA A 121 12.01 -17.33 2.98
C ALA A 121 12.36 -18.22 1.76
N GLU A 122 12.29 -17.65 0.55
CA GLU A 122 12.71 -18.30 -0.68
C GLU A 122 14.24 -18.36 -0.88
N GLY A 123 15.04 -17.94 0.10
CA GLY A 123 16.50 -18.00 0.02
C GLY A 123 17.09 -16.86 -0.80
N ALA A 124 16.51 -15.66 -0.73
CA ALA A 124 17.04 -14.49 -1.42
C ALA A 124 18.51 -14.22 -1.09
N ARG A 125 18.95 -14.49 0.14
CA ARG A 125 20.31 -14.24 0.63
C ARG A 125 21.38 -15.03 -0.14
N GLU A 126 21.05 -16.24 -0.56
CA GLU A 126 21.91 -17.08 -1.37
C GLU A 126 21.68 -16.87 -2.86
N ARG A 127 20.44 -16.58 -3.26
CA ARG A 127 20.01 -16.46 -4.65
C ARG A 127 20.52 -15.19 -5.33
N TYR A 128 20.63 -14.09 -4.59
CA TYR A 128 20.98 -12.79 -5.16
C TYR A 128 22.36 -12.30 -4.68
N PRO A 129 23.16 -11.69 -5.58
CA PRO A 129 24.41 -11.05 -5.18
C PRO A 129 24.18 -9.92 -4.17
N GLN A 130 25.17 -9.64 -3.33
CA GLN A 130 25.09 -8.59 -2.30
C GLN A 130 24.64 -7.22 -2.84
N VAL A 131 25.10 -6.84 -4.03
CA VAL A 131 24.71 -5.57 -4.67
C VAL A 131 23.20 -5.46 -4.92
N VAL A 132 22.51 -6.58 -5.16
CA VAL A 132 21.05 -6.61 -5.33
C VAL A 132 20.35 -6.37 -4.00
N HIS A 133 20.85 -6.94 -2.90
CA HIS A 133 20.35 -6.66 -1.56
C HIS A 133 20.54 -5.18 -1.18
N GLU A 134 21.70 -4.60 -1.47
CA GLU A 134 21.96 -3.18 -1.23
C GLU A 134 21.01 -2.28 -2.04
N ARG A 135 20.76 -2.60 -3.31
CA ARG A 135 19.77 -1.89 -4.14
C ARG A 135 18.36 -2.02 -3.60
N MET A 136 17.98 -3.19 -3.09
CA MET A 136 16.68 -3.40 -2.45
C MET A 136 16.51 -2.48 -1.23
N PHE A 137 17.47 -2.51 -0.30
CA PHE A 137 17.39 -1.66 0.90
C PHE A 137 17.49 -0.18 0.58
N LYS A 138 18.25 0.20 -0.45
CA LYS A 138 18.30 1.58 -0.94
C LYS A 138 16.94 2.02 -1.50
N ASP A 139 16.30 1.24 -2.36
CA ASP A 139 15.00 1.63 -2.92
C ASP A 139 13.90 1.65 -1.85
N LEU A 140 13.92 0.71 -0.89
CA LEU A 140 13.04 0.76 0.29
C LEU A 140 13.29 2.03 1.11
N ALA A 141 14.55 2.35 1.42
CA ALA A 141 14.92 3.56 2.14
C ALA A 141 14.41 4.82 1.45
N ASP A 142 14.62 4.93 0.13
CA ASP A 142 14.21 6.10 -0.65
C ASP A 142 12.68 6.26 -0.67
N ASN A 143 11.92 5.16 -0.76
CA ASN A 143 10.45 5.18 -0.67
C ASN A 143 9.97 5.64 0.71
N LEU A 144 10.52 5.07 1.78
CA LEU A 144 10.15 5.44 3.15
C LEU A 144 10.53 6.89 3.46
N ALA A 145 11.70 7.35 3.01
CA ALA A 145 12.13 8.73 3.21
C ALA A 145 11.19 9.72 2.51
N ARG A 146 10.84 9.48 1.24
CA ARG A 146 9.84 10.28 0.50
C ARG A 146 8.50 10.35 1.23
N MET A 147 7.99 9.22 1.69
CA MET A 147 6.75 9.14 2.45
C MET A 147 6.82 9.97 3.75
N HIS A 148 7.87 9.76 4.56
CA HIS A 148 8.01 10.42 5.86
C HIS A 148 8.29 11.92 5.73
N LEU A 149 9.12 12.35 4.77
CA LEU A 149 9.36 13.77 4.45
C LEU A 149 8.08 14.44 3.95
N GLY A 150 7.25 13.70 3.23
CA GLY A 150 5.87 14.07 2.91
C GLY A 150 4.93 14.06 4.11
N HIS A 151 5.40 14.01 5.37
CA HIS A 151 4.60 14.02 6.59
C HIS A 151 3.59 12.87 6.70
N TRP A 152 3.80 11.78 5.97
CA TRP A 152 2.96 10.59 6.05
C TRP A 152 3.57 9.55 6.98
N GLN A 153 2.71 8.89 7.73
CA GLN A 153 3.02 7.68 8.48
C GLN A 153 2.17 6.55 7.93
N HIS A 154 2.80 5.43 7.56
CA HIS A 154 2.14 4.19 7.15
C HIS A 154 1.31 3.60 8.29
N GLY A 155 1.89 3.50 9.49
CA GLY A 155 1.19 3.11 10.70
C GLY A 155 0.94 1.62 10.90
N CYS A 156 1.34 0.79 9.94
CA CYS A 156 1.30 -0.68 9.98
C CYS A 156 2.42 -1.27 9.12
N LEU A 157 3.61 -0.64 9.13
CA LEU A 157 4.69 -1.01 8.20
C LEU A 157 5.33 -2.31 8.67
N TYR A 158 4.90 -3.44 8.10
CA TYR A 158 5.40 -4.80 8.36
C TYR A 158 6.04 -5.37 7.10
N GLY A 159 6.83 -6.44 7.23
CA GLY A 159 7.53 -7.07 6.09
C GLY A 159 6.57 -7.51 4.98
N LYS A 160 5.43 -8.12 5.33
CA LYS A 160 4.36 -8.47 4.39
C LYS A 160 3.70 -7.29 3.62
N HIS A 161 4.02 -6.05 3.99
CA HIS A 161 3.54 -4.85 3.30
C HIS A 161 4.62 -4.17 2.46
N VAL A 162 5.82 -4.76 2.40
CA VAL A 162 6.94 -4.36 1.55
C VAL A 162 7.08 -5.39 0.44
N PHE A 163 6.92 -4.95 -0.79
CA PHE A 163 6.91 -5.80 -1.98
C PHE A 163 8.16 -5.52 -2.81
N ILE A 164 8.85 -6.57 -3.26
CA ILE A 164 10.14 -6.50 -3.95
C ILE A 164 10.02 -7.15 -5.31
N LYS A 165 10.52 -6.47 -6.34
CA LYS A 165 10.65 -7.01 -7.70
C LYS A 165 12.09 -6.89 -8.16
N VAL A 166 12.65 -8.02 -8.59
CA VAL A 166 13.99 -8.07 -9.20
C VAL A 166 13.83 -8.29 -10.69
N ILE A 167 14.51 -7.49 -11.51
CA ILE A 167 14.40 -7.49 -12.97
C ILE A 167 15.78 -7.71 -13.57
N GLY A 168 15.94 -8.80 -14.33
CA GLY A 168 17.21 -9.25 -14.87
C GLY A 168 17.98 -10.15 -13.92
N GLU A 169 19.25 -10.40 -14.24
CA GLU A 169 20.09 -11.40 -13.56
C GLU A 169 21.43 -10.83 -13.11
N GLY A 170 22.05 -11.50 -12.14
CA GLY A 170 23.39 -11.18 -11.63
C GLY A 170 23.49 -9.77 -11.04
N GLU A 171 24.70 -9.21 -11.09
CA GLU A 171 25.00 -7.90 -10.49
C GLU A 171 24.37 -6.72 -11.24
N GLN A 172 23.81 -6.92 -12.43
CA GLN A 172 23.14 -5.87 -13.20
C GLN A 172 21.62 -5.84 -12.98
N ALA A 173 21.10 -6.78 -12.18
CA ALA A 173 19.68 -6.84 -11.87
C ALA A 173 19.20 -5.54 -11.21
N ARG A 174 18.08 -5.01 -11.71
CA ARG A 174 17.40 -3.86 -11.13
C ARG A 174 16.46 -4.32 -10.04
N VAL A 175 16.28 -3.50 -9.01
CA VAL A 175 15.36 -3.78 -7.92
C VAL A 175 14.37 -2.64 -7.78
N GLU A 176 13.11 -3.00 -7.60
CA GLU A 176 12.03 -2.08 -7.28
C GLU A 176 11.34 -2.54 -6.00
N VAL A 177 11.05 -1.61 -5.11
CA VAL A 177 10.31 -1.84 -3.87
C VAL A 177 9.04 -1.02 -3.88
N ALA A 178 7.92 -1.63 -3.54
CA ALA A 178 6.61 -1.01 -3.42
C ALA A 178 6.03 -1.21 -2.02
N LEU A 179 5.20 -0.27 -1.57
CA LEU A 179 4.47 -0.36 -0.31
C LEU A 179 2.99 -0.70 -0.56
N LEU A 180 2.42 -1.54 0.30
CA LEU A 180 1.01 -1.97 0.26
C LEU A 180 0.32 -1.76 1.62
N ASP A 181 -1.00 -1.93 1.65
CA ASP A 181 -1.85 -1.77 2.84
C ASP A 181 -1.78 -0.39 3.47
N LEU A 182 -2.41 0.58 2.79
CA LEU A 182 -2.41 1.96 3.22
C LEU A 182 -3.62 2.33 4.10
N GLU A 183 -4.41 1.35 4.57
CA GLU A 183 -5.63 1.60 5.34
C GLU A 183 -5.35 2.41 6.63
N LYS A 184 -4.21 2.16 7.27
CA LYS A 184 -3.81 2.83 8.53
C LYS A 184 -2.97 4.10 8.30
N CYS A 185 -2.69 4.46 7.05
CA CYS A 185 -1.91 5.64 6.71
C CYS A 185 -2.54 6.92 7.27
N ARG A 186 -1.70 7.86 7.69
CA ARG A 186 -2.14 9.17 8.22
C ARG A 186 -1.06 10.21 8.15
N ARG A 187 -1.48 11.46 8.06
CA ARG A 187 -0.62 12.64 8.19
C ARG A 187 -0.12 12.82 9.62
N ARG A 188 1.11 13.32 9.76
CA ARG A 188 1.76 13.68 11.02
C ARG A 188 2.39 15.05 10.90
N ILE A 189 2.35 15.82 12.00
CA ILE A 189 3.06 17.11 12.05
C ILE A 189 4.58 16.89 12.00
N SER A 190 5.09 15.84 12.65
CA SER A 190 6.53 15.54 12.70
C SER A 190 6.88 14.34 11.82
N CYS A 191 7.72 14.57 10.81
CA CYS A 191 8.32 13.53 9.97
C CYS A 191 9.17 12.56 10.80
N GLN A 192 9.92 13.08 11.77
CA GLN A 192 10.73 12.27 12.69
C GLN A 192 9.88 11.28 13.50
N ARG A 193 8.71 11.72 13.99
CA ARG A 193 7.80 10.83 14.73
C ARG A 193 7.10 9.83 13.80
N ALA A 194 6.80 10.20 12.55
CA ALA A 194 6.30 9.27 11.56
C ALA A 194 7.33 8.16 11.30
N ALA A 195 8.55 8.56 10.93
CA ALA A 195 9.67 7.68 10.66
C ALA A 195 10.00 6.74 11.81
N GLY A 196 10.15 7.27 13.02
CA GLY A 196 10.49 6.46 14.20
C GLY A 196 9.41 5.46 14.59
N ASN A 197 8.13 5.72 14.28
CA ASN A 197 7.08 4.73 14.54
C ASN A 197 7.10 3.61 13.51
N ASP A 198 7.19 3.96 12.23
CA ASP A 198 7.10 2.97 11.15
C ASP A 198 8.36 2.12 11.07
N LEU A 199 9.56 2.71 11.24
CA LEU A 199 10.81 1.94 11.24
C LEU A 199 10.88 0.98 12.44
N ARG A 200 10.39 1.36 13.63
CA ARG A 200 10.29 0.42 14.77
C ARG A 200 9.32 -0.73 14.50
N GLN A 201 8.22 -0.47 13.79
CA GLN A 201 7.28 -1.52 13.39
C GLN A 201 7.92 -2.45 12.37
N LEU A 202 8.59 -1.91 11.35
CA LEU A 202 9.26 -2.70 10.32
C LEU A 202 10.33 -3.59 10.95
N ARG A 203 11.16 -3.05 11.84
CA ARG A 203 12.18 -3.84 12.54
C ARG A 203 11.59 -4.98 13.37
N ARG A 204 10.44 -4.77 14.02
CA ARG A 204 9.81 -5.79 14.86
C ARG A 204 9.06 -6.86 14.05
N HIS A 205 8.54 -6.49 12.89
CA HIS A 205 7.59 -7.30 12.13
C HIS A 205 8.08 -7.57 10.71
N SER A 206 9.39 -7.76 10.53
CA SER A 206 9.98 -8.22 9.28
C SER A 206 11.10 -9.22 9.55
N SER A 207 11.48 -9.94 8.51
CA SER A 207 12.58 -10.90 8.46
C SER A 207 13.97 -10.27 8.25
N ILE A 208 14.10 -8.94 8.41
CA ILE A 208 15.35 -8.18 8.26
C ILE A 208 16.28 -8.45 9.45
N ASN A 209 17.46 -9.00 9.21
CA ASN A 209 18.47 -9.28 10.24
C ASN A 209 19.24 -8.01 10.68
N ASP A 210 20.16 -8.14 11.62
CA ASP A 210 20.88 -6.99 12.17
C ASP A 210 21.75 -6.25 11.15
N ALA A 211 22.50 -6.98 10.31
CA ALA A 211 23.35 -6.38 9.29
C ALA A 211 22.53 -5.65 8.22
N GLU A 212 21.48 -6.30 7.73
CA GLU A 212 20.54 -5.74 6.76
C GLU A 212 19.84 -4.49 7.29
N TRP A 213 19.50 -4.47 8.58
CA TRP A 213 18.91 -3.31 9.22
C TRP A 213 19.86 -2.12 9.27
N GLN A 214 21.14 -2.35 9.56
CA GLN A 214 22.14 -1.28 9.51
C GLN A 214 22.31 -0.74 8.08
N THR A 215 22.28 -1.61 7.06
CA THR A 215 22.30 -1.19 5.65
C THR A 215 21.07 -0.33 5.30
N LEU A 216 19.87 -0.76 5.72
CA LEU A 216 18.65 0.03 5.53
C LEU A 216 18.73 1.39 6.23
N LEU A 217 19.19 1.44 7.48
CA LEU A 217 19.33 2.70 8.22
C LEU A 217 20.38 3.63 7.62
N TYR A 218 21.47 3.09 7.07
CA TYR A 218 22.47 3.87 6.35
C TYR A 218 21.85 4.59 5.15
N PHE A 219 21.20 3.84 4.24
CA PHE A 219 20.55 4.44 3.07
C PHE A 219 19.40 5.37 3.46
N TYR A 220 18.62 4.98 4.47
CA TYR A 220 17.52 5.79 4.97
C TYR A 220 18.02 7.12 5.52
N LYS A 221 19.10 7.13 6.32
CA LYS A 221 19.71 8.35 6.84
C LYS A 221 20.16 9.28 5.71
N MET A 222 20.73 8.72 4.65
CA MET A 222 21.16 9.50 3.48
C MET A 222 19.97 10.13 2.76
N ALA A 223 18.91 9.37 2.51
CA ALA A 223 17.71 9.84 1.81
C ALA A 223 16.87 10.82 2.65
N PHE A 224 16.75 10.56 3.95
CA PHE A 224 15.96 11.37 4.89
C PHE A 224 16.71 12.62 5.38
N GLY A 225 18.03 12.69 5.19
CA GLY A 225 18.89 13.82 5.56
C GLY A 225 19.23 13.91 7.06
N SER A 226 18.79 12.95 7.88
CA SER A 226 19.13 12.91 9.31
C SER A 226 18.93 11.52 9.91
N ALA A 227 19.61 11.25 11.02
CA ALA A 227 19.35 10.03 11.79
C ALA A 227 18.01 10.15 12.54
N VAL A 228 17.25 9.06 12.57
CA VAL A 228 16.04 8.95 13.39
C VAL A 228 16.45 8.44 14.77
N LYS A 229 16.07 9.19 15.81
CA LYS A 229 16.48 8.88 17.20
C LYS A 229 15.95 7.52 17.65
N GLY A 230 16.81 6.73 18.30
CA GLY A 230 16.45 5.47 18.94
C GLY A 230 16.27 4.28 17.99
N LEU A 231 16.93 4.31 16.82
CA LEU A 231 16.92 3.20 15.86
C LEU A 231 18.30 2.55 15.62
N GLY A 232 19.38 3.20 16.05
CA GLY A 232 20.74 2.68 15.96
C GLY A 232 21.08 1.72 17.08
#